data_AF-A0A2M8G755-F1
#
_entry.id   AF-A0A2M8G755-F1
#
_cell.length_a   1.000
_cell.length_b   1.000
_cell.length_c   1.000
_cell.angle_alpha   90.00
_cell.angle_beta   90.00
_cell.angle_gamma   90.00
#
_symmetry.space_group_name_H-M   'P 1'
#
loop_
_entity.id
_entity.type
_entity.pdbx_description
1 polymer ?
#
loop_
_entity_poly.entity_id
_entity_poly.type
_entity_poly.pdbx_seq_one_letter_code
_entity_poly.pdbx_strand_id
1 'polypeptide(L)'
;MKTNLLIIAATFVVINLLTQGPNLVKFFTRPPDGWYGGHVSWFDPWDVNFYSSVIGFGRRDGLLYENLYDTAAHPAMPIYTLYTLTGKIASSLPLSNVFLFNLLAVAASLPLIFVLWWFTGIFLPEGKLKRLAFVLLCIGGGLGWLFYPGNLLADIGQPGFTLANAFQRPHEAVSLMLLLGSIGQFWLALVNRRKISYLLGGLWFFLMLFFHPYNAFIVGVIFAVFGVWNFIKTKSYDFLKVLLIVVSEGGIYYLLVGKNLLANPVFAGLVVSQIQSSPPIFHSILGWGLLLPLLLTTLWQKKKNNLIIFLLGWFFSHWAATYLPLGFQRSLARGLWVPVALLAVLALPKVAAKLKLDFRLAAVILILISGLSSFLMAEKRVTESAGNRWIYLTQAEGEAINYLVQHGTDEEGVLASYRIANILPAHTSQRVWVGHEFETPNAQERLALVERFYANKMGAAEIPGFLKKANVRWIFYGPDEKTYSQSPLNLPPDLVALRFQNGEVTLYEVN
;
A
#
# COMPACT_ATOMS: atom_id res chain seq x y z
N MET A 1 -3.61 -33.92 0.83
CA MET A 1 -2.38 -33.10 0.73
C MET A 1 -2.14 -32.55 -0.68
N LYS A 2 -1.98 -33.40 -1.71
CA LYS A 2 -1.71 -32.97 -3.11
C LYS A 2 -2.67 -31.90 -3.66
N THR A 3 -3.99 -32.10 -3.52
CA THR A 3 -5.00 -31.14 -3.99
C THR A 3 -4.92 -29.76 -3.31
N ASN A 4 -4.59 -29.71 -2.02
CA ASN A 4 -4.50 -28.44 -1.30
C ASN A 4 -3.27 -27.65 -1.77
N LEU A 5 -2.13 -28.32 -1.96
CA LEU A 5 -0.93 -27.69 -2.48
C LEU A 5 -1.13 -27.15 -3.90
N LEU A 6 -1.85 -27.90 -4.75
CA LEU A 6 -2.20 -27.45 -6.11
C LEU A 6 -3.06 -26.18 -6.08
N ILE A 7 -4.04 -26.08 -5.18
CA ILE A 7 -4.87 -24.87 -5.04
C ILE A 7 -4.04 -23.69 -4.57
N ILE A 8 -3.18 -23.88 -3.56
CA ILE A 8 -2.28 -22.84 -3.05
C ILE A 8 -1.37 -22.33 -4.18
N ALA A 9 -0.73 -23.24 -4.92
CA ALA A 9 0.15 -22.90 -6.03
C ALA A 9 -0.60 -22.21 -7.17
N ALA A 10 -1.77 -22.72 -7.56
CA ALA A 10 -2.59 -22.12 -8.61
C ALA A 10 -3.06 -20.70 -8.21
N THR A 11 -3.50 -20.51 -6.96
CA THR A 11 -3.88 -19.18 -6.45
C THR A 11 -2.68 -18.24 -6.41
N PHE A 12 -1.50 -18.69 -6.00
CA PHE A 12 -0.26 -17.90 -6.03
C PHE A 12 0.09 -17.42 -7.45
N VAL A 13 0.00 -18.32 -8.43
CA VAL A 13 0.27 -17.97 -9.84
C VAL A 13 -0.78 -16.97 -10.34
N VAL A 14 -2.07 -17.26 -10.15
CA VAL A 14 -3.16 -16.41 -10.64
C VAL A 14 -3.10 -15.01 -10.03
N ILE A 15 -2.89 -14.87 -8.71
CA ILE A 15 -2.86 -13.55 -8.10
C ILE A 15 -1.66 -12.72 -8.58
N ASN A 16 -0.48 -13.33 -8.72
CA ASN A 16 0.69 -12.62 -9.23
C ASN A 16 0.58 -12.29 -10.72
N LEU A 17 -0.11 -13.12 -11.52
CA LEU A 17 -0.44 -12.76 -12.90
C LEU A 17 -1.40 -11.55 -12.94
N LEU A 18 -2.40 -11.49 -12.06
CA LEU A 18 -3.32 -10.35 -11.99
C LEU A 18 -2.65 -9.08 -11.48
N THR A 19 -1.73 -9.18 -10.51
CA THR A 19 -1.12 -8.00 -9.87
C THR A 19 0.20 -7.56 -10.48
N GLN A 20 1.02 -8.47 -11.01
CA GLN A 20 2.35 -8.17 -11.57
C GLN A 20 2.39 -8.34 -13.09
N GLY A 21 1.50 -9.17 -13.66
CA GLY A 21 1.38 -9.36 -15.11
C GLY A 21 1.19 -8.07 -15.90
N PRO A 22 0.37 -7.09 -15.45
CA PRO A 22 0.23 -5.82 -16.16
C PRO A 22 1.54 -5.04 -16.34
N ASN A 23 2.46 -5.11 -15.36
CA ASN A 23 3.78 -4.47 -15.46
C ASN A 23 4.61 -5.12 -16.58
N LEU A 24 4.59 -6.45 -16.67
CA LEU A 24 5.28 -7.19 -17.72
C LEU A 24 4.69 -6.89 -19.11
N VAL A 25 3.36 -6.90 -19.24
CA VAL A 25 2.71 -6.58 -20.52
C VAL A 25 3.15 -5.20 -21.01
N LYS A 26 3.14 -4.20 -20.12
CA LYS A 26 3.50 -2.81 -20.45
C LYS A 26 4.99 -2.62 -20.74
N PHE A 27 5.86 -3.43 -20.14
CA PHE A 27 7.26 -3.49 -20.53
C PHE A 27 7.44 -3.98 -21.97
N PHE A 28 6.71 -5.03 -22.39
CA PHE A 28 6.81 -5.60 -23.73
C PHE A 28 6.06 -4.81 -24.80
N THR A 29 5.01 -4.07 -24.44
CA THR A 29 4.20 -3.24 -25.35
C THR A 29 4.56 -1.75 -25.30
N ARG A 30 5.73 -1.42 -24.72
CA ARG A 30 6.18 -0.03 -24.63
C ARG A 30 6.34 0.62 -26.02
N PRO A 31 6.02 1.91 -26.18
CA PRO A 31 6.30 2.64 -27.41
C PRO A 31 7.80 2.61 -27.76
N PRO A 32 8.19 2.62 -29.05
CA PRO A 32 9.60 2.59 -29.45
C PRO A 32 10.44 3.73 -28.86
N ASP A 33 9.80 4.88 -28.69
CA ASP A 33 10.34 6.16 -28.23
C ASP A 33 9.97 6.48 -26.76
N GLY A 34 9.36 5.50 -26.06
CA GLY A 34 8.98 5.61 -24.65
C GLY A 34 9.96 4.92 -23.71
N TRP A 35 10.40 5.62 -22.68
CA TRP A 35 11.20 5.07 -21.59
C TRP A 35 10.30 4.53 -20.48
N TYR A 36 10.32 3.21 -20.26
CA TYR A 36 9.41 2.56 -19.30
C TYR A 36 9.86 2.79 -17.85
N GLY A 37 8.99 3.41 -17.04
CA GLY A 37 9.24 3.70 -15.62
C GLY A 37 9.35 2.46 -14.71
N GLY A 38 8.96 1.28 -15.20
CA GLY A 38 9.14 0.02 -14.45
C GLY A 38 7.87 -0.49 -13.73
N HIS A 39 6.79 0.30 -13.73
CA HIS A 39 5.52 -0.09 -13.13
C HIS A 39 4.34 0.52 -13.86
N VAL A 40 3.18 -0.10 -13.67
CA VAL A 40 1.87 0.47 -13.99
C VAL A 40 1.00 0.26 -12.77
N SER A 41 0.50 1.34 -12.18
CA SER A 41 -0.40 1.26 -11.03
C SER A 41 -1.83 1.61 -11.45
N TRP A 42 -2.79 0.97 -10.77
CA TRP A 42 -4.22 1.24 -10.97
C TRP A 42 -4.66 2.52 -10.26
N PHE A 43 -4.08 2.77 -9.10
CA PHE A 43 -4.11 4.03 -8.37
C PHE A 43 -2.67 4.39 -8.00
N ASP A 44 -2.41 5.63 -7.58
CA ASP A 44 -1.14 6.05 -6.94
C ASP A 44 0.20 5.58 -7.57
N PRO A 45 0.47 5.89 -8.85
CA PRO A 45 1.78 5.61 -9.45
C PRO A 45 2.96 6.25 -8.70
N TRP A 46 2.72 7.29 -7.90
CA TRP A 46 3.73 7.99 -7.11
C TRP A 46 4.29 7.17 -5.94
N ASP A 47 3.51 6.27 -5.34
CA ASP A 47 3.92 5.44 -4.20
C ASP A 47 5.07 4.49 -4.61
N VAL A 48 5.00 3.92 -5.81
CA VAL A 48 5.99 2.94 -6.30
C VAL A 48 7.34 3.61 -6.52
N ASN A 49 7.35 4.84 -7.02
CA ASN A 49 8.58 5.62 -7.17
C ASN A 49 9.22 5.89 -5.81
N PHE A 50 8.41 6.28 -4.83
CA PHE A 50 8.88 6.47 -3.45
C PHE A 50 9.53 5.21 -2.90
N TYR A 51 8.84 4.07 -2.91
CA TYR A 51 9.43 2.84 -2.35
C TYR A 51 10.67 2.38 -3.13
N SER A 52 10.72 2.64 -4.44
CA SER A 52 11.90 2.34 -5.25
C SER A 52 13.07 3.26 -4.90
N SER A 53 12.84 4.53 -4.55
CA SER A 53 13.90 5.41 -4.06
C SER A 53 14.47 4.92 -2.73
N VAL A 54 13.62 4.42 -1.81
CA VAL A 54 14.07 3.84 -0.55
C VAL A 54 14.93 2.59 -0.77
N ILE A 55 14.60 1.76 -1.76
CA ILE A 55 15.46 0.63 -2.16
C ILE A 55 16.81 1.14 -2.66
N GLY A 56 16.81 2.19 -3.50
CA GLY A 56 18.02 2.84 -4.00
C GLY A 56 18.91 3.34 -2.87
N PHE A 57 18.32 4.08 -1.92
CA PHE A 57 19.00 4.54 -0.70
C PHE A 57 19.62 3.37 0.08
N GLY A 58 18.86 2.29 0.28
CA GLY A 58 19.34 1.11 0.99
C GLY A 58 20.57 0.42 0.37
N ARG A 59 20.74 0.54 -0.95
CA ARG A 59 21.93 0.02 -1.65
C ARG A 59 23.19 0.80 -1.29
N ARG A 60 23.06 2.12 -1.11
CA ARG A 60 24.17 3.04 -0.89
C ARG A 60 24.49 3.20 0.60
N ASP A 61 23.55 3.64 1.43
CA ASP A 61 23.86 4.22 2.76
C ASP A 61 23.55 3.30 3.94
N GLY A 62 22.71 2.27 3.75
CA GLY A 62 22.39 1.29 4.78
C GLY A 62 20.92 1.24 5.17
N LEU A 63 20.64 0.93 6.44
CA LEU A 63 19.29 0.55 6.88
C LEU A 63 18.44 1.72 7.42
N LEU A 64 19.07 2.78 7.92
CA LEU A 64 18.37 3.95 8.45
C LEU A 64 18.09 4.92 7.31
N TYR A 65 16.82 5.13 6.99
CA TYR A 65 16.40 5.93 5.84
C TYR A 65 16.48 7.43 6.11
N GLU A 66 17.08 8.16 5.19
CA GLU A 66 16.95 9.62 5.08
C GLU A 66 16.06 9.97 3.89
N ASN A 67 15.21 10.99 4.05
CA ASN A 67 14.18 11.30 3.06
C ASN A 67 14.73 11.95 1.80
N LEU A 68 14.57 11.30 0.65
CA LEU A 68 14.95 11.84 -0.66
C LEU A 68 13.92 12.83 -1.25
N TYR A 69 12.73 12.95 -0.64
CA TYR A 69 11.69 13.89 -1.05
C TYR A 69 11.70 15.20 -0.26
N ASP A 70 12.85 15.51 0.32
CA ASP A 70 13.19 16.81 0.88
C ASP A 70 14.67 17.09 0.57
N THR A 71 15.00 18.28 0.09
CA THR A 71 16.40 18.70 -0.16
C THR A 71 17.12 19.12 1.11
N ALA A 72 16.40 19.35 2.20
CA ALA A 72 17.01 19.54 3.50
C ALA A 72 17.55 18.20 4.05
N ALA A 73 18.67 18.26 4.76
CA ALA A 73 19.26 17.09 5.42
C ALA A 73 18.65 16.85 6.79
N HIS A 74 18.39 15.59 7.10
CA HIS A 74 17.64 15.19 8.28
C HIS A 74 18.18 13.90 8.89
N PRO A 75 18.05 13.72 10.22
CA PRO A 75 18.48 12.49 10.87
C PRO A 75 17.76 11.26 10.29
N ALA A 76 18.55 10.29 9.85
CA ALA A 76 18.06 9.03 9.35
C ALA A 76 17.26 8.25 10.41
N MET A 77 16.22 7.52 9.98
CA MET A 77 15.30 6.83 10.86
C MET A 77 15.08 5.36 10.48
N PRO A 78 14.75 4.47 11.45
CA PRO A 78 14.45 3.06 11.19
C PRO A 78 13.02 2.86 10.66
N ILE A 79 12.68 3.60 9.60
CA ILE A 79 11.40 3.49 8.87
C ILE A 79 11.66 2.94 7.48
N TYR A 80 10.62 2.37 6.87
CA TYR A 80 10.72 1.75 5.54
C TYR A 80 11.80 0.67 5.44
N THR A 81 12.18 0.06 6.58
CA THR A 81 13.31 -0.86 6.72
C THR A 81 13.22 -2.09 5.81
N LEU A 82 12.00 -2.52 5.46
CA LEU A 82 11.80 -3.58 4.48
C LEU A 82 12.46 -3.25 3.13
N TYR A 83 12.37 -1.99 2.70
CA TYR A 83 12.90 -1.53 1.43
C TYR A 83 14.40 -1.22 1.51
N THR A 84 14.86 -0.56 2.57
CA THR A 84 16.30 -0.31 2.75
C THR A 84 17.08 -1.62 2.89
N LEU A 85 16.54 -2.60 3.62
CA LEU A 85 17.11 -3.95 3.72
C LEU A 85 17.14 -4.66 2.36
N THR A 86 16.08 -4.55 1.56
CA THR A 86 16.03 -5.11 0.21
C THR A 86 17.13 -4.51 -0.66
N GLY A 87 17.29 -3.19 -0.61
CA GLY A 87 18.39 -2.48 -1.26
C GLY A 87 19.74 -3.01 -0.80
N LYS A 88 19.96 -3.11 0.51
CA LYS A 88 21.25 -3.57 1.06
C LYS A 88 21.62 -4.98 0.61
N ILE A 89 20.65 -5.91 0.64
CA ILE A 89 20.84 -7.30 0.18
C ILE A 89 21.13 -7.35 -1.33
N ALA A 90 20.48 -6.51 -2.12
CA ALA A 90 20.60 -6.49 -3.58
C ALA A 90 21.59 -5.43 -4.11
N SER A 91 22.48 -4.94 -3.25
CA SER A 91 23.44 -3.86 -3.58
C SER A 91 24.45 -4.25 -4.67
N SER A 92 24.82 -5.53 -4.75
CA SER A 92 25.71 -6.06 -5.79
C SER A 92 25.01 -6.53 -7.06
N LEU A 93 23.67 -6.51 -7.10
CA LEU A 93 22.90 -7.00 -8.25
C LEU A 93 22.66 -5.87 -9.26
N PRO A 94 22.90 -6.09 -10.57
CA PRO A 94 22.69 -5.10 -11.62
C PRO A 94 21.20 -4.99 -12.03
N LEU A 95 20.31 -4.90 -11.04
CA LEU A 95 18.87 -4.80 -11.22
C LEU A 95 18.41 -3.38 -10.91
N SER A 96 17.40 -2.86 -11.60
CA SER A 96 16.83 -1.54 -11.24
C SER A 96 16.07 -1.59 -9.91
N ASN A 97 15.96 -0.46 -9.21
CA ASN A 97 15.24 -0.38 -7.94
C ASN A 97 13.76 -0.76 -8.09
N VAL A 98 13.13 -0.30 -9.18
CA VAL A 98 11.73 -0.62 -9.49
C VAL A 98 11.54 -2.12 -9.77
N PHE A 99 12.51 -2.77 -10.43
CA PHE A 99 12.46 -4.22 -10.62
C PHE A 99 12.55 -4.97 -9.28
N LEU A 100 13.43 -4.53 -8.37
CA LEU A 100 13.53 -5.09 -7.02
C LEU A 100 12.23 -4.91 -6.23
N PHE A 101 11.55 -3.77 -6.35
CA PHE A 101 10.24 -3.57 -5.73
C PHE A 101 9.22 -4.62 -6.20
N ASN A 102 9.13 -4.84 -7.52
CA ASN A 102 8.22 -5.83 -8.10
C ASN A 102 8.58 -7.26 -7.66
N LEU A 103 9.88 -7.61 -7.65
CA LEU A 103 10.36 -8.90 -7.17
C LEU A 103 10.03 -9.11 -5.69
N LEU A 104 10.19 -8.08 -4.88
CA LEU A 104 9.85 -8.10 -3.47
C LEU A 104 8.34 -8.27 -3.26
N ALA A 105 7.49 -7.71 -4.14
CA ALA A 105 6.04 -7.88 -4.05
C ALA A 105 5.64 -9.35 -4.29
N VAL A 106 6.24 -9.99 -5.30
CA VAL A 106 6.06 -11.43 -5.54
C VAL A 106 6.58 -12.24 -4.35
N ALA A 107 7.77 -11.93 -3.84
CA ALA A 107 8.38 -12.64 -2.72
C ALA A 107 7.55 -12.53 -1.44
N ALA A 108 7.01 -11.34 -1.13
CA ALA A 108 6.16 -11.11 0.04
C ALA A 108 4.77 -11.77 -0.08
N SER A 109 4.27 -11.96 -1.30
CA SER A 109 2.98 -12.64 -1.53
C SER A 109 3.00 -14.12 -1.15
N LEU A 110 4.16 -14.79 -1.23
CA LEU A 110 4.30 -16.21 -0.94
C LEU A 110 4.01 -16.56 0.53
N PRO A 111 4.69 -15.97 1.54
CA PRO A 111 4.38 -16.24 2.93
C PRO A 111 2.98 -15.73 3.31
N LEU A 112 2.50 -14.63 2.72
CA LEU A 112 1.13 -14.17 2.92
C LEU A 112 0.11 -15.25 2.54
N ILE A 113 0.29 -15.92 1.40
CA ILE A 113 -0.60 -17.00 0.96
C ILE A 113 -0.63 -18.15 1.96
N PHE A 114 0.52 -18.54 2.50
CA PHE A 114 0.58 -19.60 3.52
C PHE A 114 -0.12 -19.16 4.82
N VAL A 115 0.03 -17.90 5.23
CA VAL A 115 -0.69 -17.38 6.40
C VAL A 115 -2.18 -17.30 6.15
N LEU A 116 -2.64 -16.89 4.97
CA LEU A 116 -4.08 -16.92 4.62
C LEU A 116 -4.62 -18.36 4.64
N TRP A 117 -3.88 -19.32 4.11
CA TRP A 117 -4.27 -20.74 4.15
C TRP A 117 -4.31 -21.30 5.57
N TRP A 118 -3.32 -20.98 6.40
CA TRP A 118 -3.30 -21.35 7.81
C TRP A 118 -4.46 -20.71 8.57
N PHE A 119 -4.65 -19.39 8.41
CA PHE A 119 -5.67 -18.60 9.09
C PHE A 119 -7.07 -19.08 8.75
N THR A 120 -7.38 -19.34 7.47
CA THR A 120 -8.65 -19.95 7.08
C THR A 120 -8.88 -21.31 7.74
N GLY A 121 -7.82 -22.10 7.95
CA GLY A 121 -7.86 -23.37 8.66
C GLY A 121 -8.11 -23.29 10.16
N ILE A 122 -7.93 -22.12 10.78
CA ILE A 122 -8.30 -21.89 12.18
C ILE A 122 -9.83 -21.90 12.33
N PHE A 123 -10.54 -21.36 11.33
CA PHE A 123 -11.98 -21.13 11.38
C PHE A 123 -12.80 -22.16 10.59
N LEU A 124 -12.23 -22.75 9.54
CA LEU A 124 -12.94 -23.67 8.66
C LEU A 124 -12.27 -25.05 8.65
N PRO A 125 -13.06 -26.14 8.74
CA PRO A 125 -12.51 -27.49 8.62
C PRO A 125 -11.92 -27.72 7.23
N GLU A 126 -11.00 -28.67 7.13
CA GLU A 126 -10.43 -29.10 5.85
C GLU A 126 -11.53 -29.52 4.87
N GLY A 127 -11.51 -28.97 3.66
CA GLY A 127 -12.51 -29.29 2.64
C GLY A 127 -12.85 -28.13 1.71
N LYS A 128 -14.04 -28.22 1.11
CA LYS A 128 -14.50 -27.29 0.06
C LYS A 128 -14.67 -25.85 0.57
N LEU A 129 -15.15 -25.68 1.81
CA LEU A 129 -15.36 -24.36 2.41
C LEU A 129 -14.05 -23.61 2.64
N LYS A 130 -13.06 -24.28 3.25
CA LYS A 130 -11.73 -23.68 3.46
C LYS A 130 -11.10 -23.23 2.14
N ARG A 131 -11.16 -24.08 1.10
CA ARG A 131 -10.64 -23.77 -0.24
C ARG A 131 -11.35 -22.57 -0.86
N LEU A 132 -12.68 -22.52 -0.78
CA LEU A 132 -13.48 -21.41 -1.31
C LEU A 132 -13.14 -20.10 -0.59
N ALA A 133 -13.11 -20.10 0.74
CA ALA A 133 -12.76 -18.92 1.52
C ALA A 133 -11.36 -18.41 1.18
N PHE A 134 -10.37 -19.32 1.10
CA PHE A 134 -9.01 -18.96 0.72
C PHE A 134 -8.95 -18.28 -0.66
N VAL A 135 -9.64 -18.83 -1.67
CA VAL A 135 -9.67 -18.23 -3.00
C VAL A 135 -10.35 -16.84 -2.97
N LEU A 136 -11.51 -16.72 -2.31
CA LEU A 136 -12.22 -15.43 -2.19
C LEU A 136 -11.44 -14.36 -1.43
N LEU A 137 -10.63 -14.75 -0.45
CA LEU A 137 -9.71 -13.82 0.22
C LEU A 137 -8.68 -13.28 -0.76
N CYS A 138 -8.11 -14.13 -1.62
CA CYS A 138 -7.02 -13.75 -2.51
C CYS A 138 -7.48 -12.90 -3.70
N ILE A 139 -8.58 -13.29 -4.38
CA ILE A 139 -8.99 -12.66 -5.64
C ILE A 139 -10.34 -11.94 -5.56
N GLY A 140 -11.04 -12.02 -4.43
CA GLY A 140 -12.40 -11.49 -4.32
C GLY A 140 -12.48 -9.97 -4.16
N GLY A 141 -13.59 -9.43 -4.65
CA GLY A 141 -14.07 -8.06 -4.54
C GLY A 141 -15.60 -8.04 -4.60
N GLY A 142 -16.15 -6.83 -4.72
CA GLY A 142 -17.57 -6.56 -4.65
C GLY A 142 -18.23 -6.39 -6.01
N LEU A 143 -19.12 -5.40 -6.09
CA LEU A 143 -19.84 -5.02 -7.30
C LEU A 143 -19.27 -3.76 -7.96
N GLY A 144 -18.07 -3.30 -7.57
CA GLY A 144 -17.45 -2.09 -8.14
C GLY A 144 -17.41 -2.06 -9.65
N TRP A 145 -17.21 -3.23 -10.27
CA TRP A 145 -17.14 -3.39 -11.71
C TRP A 145 -18.44 -3.03 -12.45
N LEU A 146 -19.61 -3.10 -11.80
CA LEU A 146 -20.90 -2.71 -12.39
C LEU A 146 -21.05 -1.18 -12.50
N PHE A 147 -20.36 -0.44 -11.63
CA PHE A 147 -20.53 1.01 -11.51
C PHE A 147 -19.35 1.80 -12.11
N TYR A 148 -18.29 1.10 -12.50
CA TYR A 148 -17.14 1.69 -13.19
C TYR A 148 -17.50 2.06 -14.66
N PRO A 149 -17.00 3.20 -15.21
CA PRO A 149 -16.15 4.21 -14.59
C PRO A 149 -16.92 5.29 -13.81
N GLY A 150 -18.25 5.27 -13.83
CA GLY A 150 -19.08 6.35 -13.28
C GLY A 150 -18.94 6.55 -11.76
N ASN A 151 -18.78 5.47 -10.99
CA ASN A 151 -18.52 5.52 -9.55
C ASN A 151 -17.45 4.50 -9.16
N LEU A 152 -16.41 4.97 -8.48
CA LEU A 152 -15.39 4.11 -7.86
C LEU A 152 -15.92 3.63 -6.49
N LEU A 153 -16.36 2.37 -6.45
CA LEU A 153 -16.77 1.72 -5.20
C LEU A 153 -15.56 1.25 -4.38
N ALA A 154 -15.79 0.91 -3.12
CA ALA A 154 -14.71 0.66 -2.16
C ALA A 154 -13.80 -0.54 -2.53
N ASP A 155 -14.35 -1.57 -3.17
CA ASP A 155 -13.58 -2.76 -3.56
C ASP A 155 -12.55 -2.52 -4.65
N ILE A 156 -12.76 -1.47 -5.45
CA ILE A 156 -11.85 -1.06 -6.52
C ILE A 156 -11.05 0.17 -6.08
N GLY A 157 -11.73 1.20 -5.59
CA GLY A 157 -11.19 2.54 -5.37
C GLY A 157 -10.58 2.79 -4.00
N GLN A 158 -10.79 1.90 -3.01
CA GLN A 158 -10.28 2.11 -1.66
C GLN A 158 -9.13 1.14 -1.33
N PRO A 159 -7.89 1.66 -1.18
CA PRO A 159 -6.76 0.88 -0.70
C PRO A 159 -7.06 0.19 0.63
N GLY A 160 -6.73 -1.10 0.72
CA GLY A 160 -6.93 -1.92 1.91
C GLY A 160 -8.34 -2.48 2.13
N PHE A 161 -9.33 -2.12 1.31
CA PHE A 161 -10.69 -2.64 1.44
C PHE A 161 -10.81 -4.12 1.05
N THR A 162 -10.17 -4.50 -0.07
CA THR A 162 -9.90 -5.90 -0.45
C THR A 162 -8.41 -6.22 -0.21
N LEU A 163 -8.00 -7.47 -0.44
CA LEU A 163 -6.60 -7.86 -0.29
C LEU A 163 -5.73 -7.55 -1.52
N ALA A 164 -6.28 -6.95 -2.58
CA ALA A 164 -5.55 -6.69 -3.83
C ALA A 164 -4.25 -5.89 -3.61
N ASN A 165 -4.29 -4.86 -2.76
CA ASN A 165 -3.13 -4.02 -2.44
C ASN A 165 -2.03 -4.79 -1.70
N ALA A 166 -2.40 -5.77 -0.86
CA ALA A 166 -1.45 -6.63 -0.17
C ALA A 166 -0.65 -7.50 -1.14
N PHE A 167 -1.21 -7.83 -2.31
CA PHE A 167 -0.51 -8.57 -3.37
C PHE A 167 0.23 -7.67 -4.38
N GLN A 168 0.05 -6.35 -4.28
CA GLN A 168 0.75 -5.37 -5.13
C GLN A 168 1.93 -4.73 -4.41
N ARG A 169 1.83 -4.53 -3.10
CA ARG A 169 2.83 -3.80 -2.31
C ARG A 169 3.46 -4.69 -1.23
N PRO A 170 4.80 -4.77 -1.16
CA PRO A 170 5.49 -5.63 -0.21
C PRO A 170 5.11 -5.40 1.26
N HIS A 171 5.12 -4.15 1.70
CA HIS A 171 4.87 -3.79 3.10
C HIS A 171 3.41 -4.07 3.52
N GLU A 172 2.46 -3.96 2.58
CA GLU A 172 1.06 -4.34 2.81
C GLU A 172 0.92 -5.86 2.97
N ALA A 173 1.61 -6.65 2.14
CA ALA A 173 1.65 -8.11 2.28
C ALA A 173 2.18 -8.53 3.65
N VAL A 174 3.34 -7.98 4.04
CA VAL A 174 3.98 -8.28 5.32
C VAL A 174 3.09 -7.83 6.48
N SER A 175 2.54 -6.62 6.43
CA SER A 175 1.68 -6.13 7.50
C SER A 175 0.40 -6.95 7.66
N LEU A 176 -0.27 -7.31 6.56
CA LEU A 176 -1.46 -8.15 6.60
C LEU A 176 -1.15 -9.55 7.12
N MET A 177 -0.04 -10.14 6.70
CA MET A 177 0.45 -11.41 7.22
C MET A 177 0.63 -11.33 8.74
N LEU A 178 1.27 -10.27 9.24
CA LEU A 178 1.50 -10.10 10.67
C LEU A 178 0.20 -9.84 11.45
N LEU A 179 -0.73 -9.05 10.89
CA LEU A 179 -2.05 -8.79 11.46
C LEU A 179 -2.85 -10.10 11.63
N LEU A 180 -2.91 -10.93 10.58
CA LEU A 180 -3.62 -12.21 10.61
C LEU A 180 -2.91 -13.24 11.48
N GLY A 181 -1.57 -13.25 11.49
CA GLY A 181 -0.77 -14.02 12.43
C GLY A 181 -1.14 -13.72 13.88
N SER A 182 -1.19 -12.42 14.23
CA SER A 182 -1.56 -11.95 15.56
C SER A 182 -2.99 -12.35 15.94
N ILE A 183 -3.99 -11.99 15.12
CA ILE A 183 -5.40 -12.30 15.39
C ILE A 183 -5.62 -13.81 15.50
N GLY A 184 -5.02 -14.60 14.60
CA GLY A 184 -5.16 -16.06 14.58
C GLY A 184 -4.56 -16.71 15.83
N GLN A 185 -3.37 -16.27 16.26
CA GLN A 185 -2.74 -16.78 17.47
C GLN A 185 -3.51 -16.37 18.73
N PHE A 186 -3.94 -15.11 18.85
CA PHE A 186 -4.76 -14.70 19.99
C PHE A 186 -6.10 -15.45 20.07
N TRP A 187 -6.72 -15.76 18.93
CA TRP A 187 -7.87 -16.67 18.88
C TRP A 187 -7.53 -18.06 19.43
N LEU A 188 -6.45 -18.68 18.96
CA LEU A 188 -5.99 -19.99 19.45
C LEU A 188 -5.66 -19.98 20.95
N ALA A 189 -5.14 -18.86 21.46
CA ALA A 189 -4.85 -18.68 22.88
C ALA A 189 -6.14 -18.65 23.72
N LEU A 190 -7.12 -17.84 23.30
CA LEU A 190 -8.36 -17.62 24.05
C LEU A 190 -9.33 -18.78 23.94
N VAL A 191 -9.55 -19.30 22.74
CA VAL A 191 -10.61 -20.27 22.45
C VAL A 191 -10.07 -21.71 22.49
N ASN A 192 -8.92 -21.96 21.86
CA ASN A 192 -8.30 -23.29 21.86
C ASN A 192 -7.36 -23.52 23.05
N ARG A 193 -7.25 -22.54 23.96
CA ARG A 193 -6.46 -22.61 25.21
C ARG A 193 -4.98 -22.92 24.99
N ARG A 194 -4.43 -22.54 23.83
CA ARG A 194 -3.00 -22.73 23.49
C ARG A 194 -2.15 -21.61 24.08
N LYS A 195 -1.55 -21.84 25.26
CA LYS A 195 -0.81 -20.80 26.01
C LYS A 195 0.33 -20.14 25.20
N ILE A 196 1.09 -20.91 24.42
CA ILE A 196 2.18 -20.38 23.58
C ILE A 196 1.69 -19.34 22.56
N SER A 197 0.42 -19.41 22.17
CA SER A 197 -0.16 -18.50 21.20
C SER A 197 -0.37 -17.08 21.74
N TYR A 198 -0.31 -16.84 23.06
CA TYR A 198 -0.20 -15.47 23.57
C TYR A 198 1.13 -14.82 23.17
N LEU A 199 2.24 -15.54 23.39
CA LEU A 199 3.59 -15.06 23.05
C LEU A 199 3.73 -14.89 21.54
N LEU A 200 3.31 -15.89 20.75
CA LEU A 200 3.37 -15.79 19.30
C LEU A 200 2.49 -14.64 18.80
N GLY A 201 1.26 -14.51 19.32
CA GLY A 201 0.34 -13.43 18.94
C GLY A 201 0.88 -12.03 19.24
N GLY A 202 1.56 -11.86 20.38
CA GLY A 202 2.30 -10.65 20.73
C GLY A 202 3.48 -10.40 19.79
N LEU A 203 4.33 -11.40 19.52
CA LEU A 203 5.43 -11.24 18.56
C LEU A 203 4.94 -10.78 17.17
N TRP A 204 3.89 -11.40 16.64
CA TRP A 204 3.27 -10.98 15.38
C TRP A 204 2.70 -9.56 15.47
N PHE A 205 2.09 -9.20 16.60
CA PHE A 205 1.53 -7.87 16.86
C PHE A 205 2.62 -6.80 16.90
N PHE A 206 3.65 -6.98 17.73
CA PHE A 206 4.74 -6.02 17.89
C PHE A 206 5.45 -5.74 16.56
N LEU A 207 5.76 -6.78 15.77
CA LEU A 207 6.38 -6.62 14.45
C LEU A 207 5.47 -5.85 13.48
N MET A 208 4.15 -6.03 13.58
CA MET A 208 3.17 -5.35 12.73
C MET A 208 3.15 -3.82 12.98
N LEU A 209 3.45 -3.37 14.20
CA LEU A 209 3.47 -1.94 14.56
C LEU A 209 4.53 -1.14 13.79
N PHE A 210 5.62 -1.76 13.34
CA PHE A 210 6.64 -1.13 12.50
C PHE A 210 6.16 -0.81 11.09
N PHE A 211 5.07 -1.44 10.66
CA PHE A 211 4.45 -1.17 9.35
C PHE A 211 3.24 -0.25 9.52
N HIS A 212 2.30 -0.64 10.37
CA HIS A 212 1.00 0.04 10.48
C HIS A 212 0.56 0.13 11.95
N PRO A 213 1.07 1.12 12.72
CA PRO A 213 0.82 1.22 14.16
C PRO A 213 -0.65 1.43 14.52
N TYR A 214 -1.45 2.03 13.63
CA TYR A 214 -2.90 2.20 13.84
C TYR A 214 -3.68 0.87 13.92
N ASN A 215 -3.13 -0.24 13.41
CA ASN A 215 -3.75 -1.56 13.55
C ASN A 215 -3.76 -2.04 15.01
N ALA A 216 -2.99 -1.40 15.92
CA ALA A 216 -3.13 -1.58 17.36
C ALA A 216 -4.57 -1.34 17.82
N PHE A 217 -5.22 -0.30 17.28
CA PHE A 217 -6.61 0.02 17.55
C PHE A 217 -7.54 -1.09 17.09
N ILE A 218 -7.33 -1.60 15.86
CA ILE A 218 -8.14 -2.67 15.26
C ILE A 218 -8.09 -3.94 16.12
N VAL A 219 -6.88 -4.43 16.42
CA VAL A 219 -6.70 -5.64 17.23
C VAL A 219 -7.31 -5.46 18.63
N GLY A 220 -7.06 -4.31 19.27
CA GLY A 220 -7.61 -3.98 20.58
C GLY A 220 -9.15 -4.00 20.58
N VAL A 221 -9.79 -3.34 19.62
CA VAL A 221 -11.26 -3.27 19.52
C VAL A 221 -11.87 -4.66 19.26
N ILE A 222 -11.30 -5.44 18.33
CA ILE A 222 -11.80 -6.80 18.02
C ILE A 222 -11.82 -7.67 19.29
N PHE A 223 -10.70 -7.72 20.01
CA PHE A 223 -10.59 -8.56 21.20
C PHE A 223 -11.28 -7.98 22.42
N ALA A 224 -11.46 -6.66 22.53
CA ALA A 224 -12.28 -6.05 23.56
C ALA A 224 -13.76 -6.44 23.38
N VAL A 225 -14.31 -6.29 22.18
CA VAL A 225 -15.71 -6.64 21.87
C VAL A 225 -15.97 -8.13 22.08
N PHE A 226 -15.12 -8.99 21.50
CA PHE A 226 -15.24 -10.43 21.71
C PHE A 226 -15.02 -10.84 23.18
N GLY A 227 -14.06 -10.20 23.84
CA GLY A 227 -13.70 -10.44 25.23
C GLY A 227 -14.83 -10.12 26.20
N VAL A 228 -15.48 -8.96 26.05
CA VAL A 228 -16.68 -8.57 26.82
C VAL A 228 -17.80 -9.57 26.62
N TRP A 229 -18.09 -9.96 25.38
CA TRP A 229 -19.10 -10.98 25.09
C TRP A 229 -18.76 -12.33 25.76
N ASN A 230 -17.51 -12.78 25.64
CA ASN A 230 -17.06 -14.03 26.23
C ASN A 230 -17.09 -13.99 27.76
N PHE A 231 -16.74 -12.85 28.36
CA PHE A 231 -16.83 -12.62 29.80
C PHE A 231 -18.28 -12.69 30.29
N ILE A 232 -19.24 -12.07 29.59
CA ILE A 232 -20.65 -12.15 29.96
C ILE A 232 -21.12 -13.61 29.98
N LYS A 233 -20.65 -14.44 29.04
CA LYS A 233 -21.05 -15.85 28.91
C LYS A 233 -20.32 -16.81 29.85
N THR A 234 -19.03 -16.61 30.08
CA THR A 234 -18.16 -17.60 30.76
C THR A 234 -17.55 -17.09 32.05
N LYS A 235 -17.68 -15.78 32.34
CA LYS A 235 -17.00 -15.08 33.44
C LYS A 235 -15.47 -15.16 33.38
N SER A 236 -14.89 -15.56 32.24
CA SER A 236 -13.44 -15.58 32.01
C SER A 236 -12.92 -14.20 31.64
N TYR A 237 -11.81 -13.82 32.27
CA TYR A 237 -11.07 -12.58 32.01
C TYR A 237 -9.86 -12.77 31.09
N ASP A 238 -9.73 -13.92 30.44
CA ASP A 238 -8.52 -14.25 29.67
C ASP A 238 -8.25 -13.29 28.49
N PHE A 239 -9.27 -12.59 28.01
CA PHE A 239 -9.13 -11.55 26.98
C PHE A 239 -8.34 -10.34 27.48
N LEU A 240 -8.34 -10.05 28.79
CA LEU A 240 -7.54 -8.97 29.37
C LEU A 240 -6.04 -9.21 29.14
N LYS A 241 -5.59 -10.46 29.03
CA LYS A 241 -4.19 -10.77 28.68
C LYS A 241 -3.84 -10.27 27.28
N VAL A 242 -4.74 -10.44 26.31
CA VAL A 242 -4.56 -9.92 24.95
C VAL A 242 -4.53 -8.39 24.96
N LEU A 243 -5.46 -7.76 25.69
CA LEU A 243 -5.51 -6.30 25.81
C LEU A 243 -4.26 -5.73 26.50
N LEU A 244 -3.76 -6.40 27.54
CA LEU A 244 -2.51 -6.02 28.21
C LEU A 244 -1.33 -6.11 27.24
N ILE A 245 -1.22 -7.18 26.44
CA ILE A 245 -0.18 -7.31 25.39
C ILE A 245 -0.28 -6.17 24.38
N VAL A 246 -1.47 -5.90 23.86
CA VAL A 246 -1.71 -4.83 22.87
C VAL A 246 -1.30 -3.47 23.43
N VAL A 247 -1.71 -3.15 24.66
CA VAL A 247 -1.37 -1.87 25.32
C VAL A 247 0.12 -1.80 25.64
N SER A 248 0.72 -2.87 26.18
CA SER A 248 2.14 -2.88 26.55
C SER A 248 3.05 -2.77 25.33
N GLU A 249 2.80 -3.56 24.29
CA GLU A 249 3.61 -3.56 23.07
C GLU A 249 3.40 -2.27 22.25
N GLY A 250 2.18 -1.73 22.24
CA GLY A 250 1.89 -0.41 21.68
C GLY A 250 2.65 0.71 22.41
N GLY A 251 2.69 0.66 23.74
CA GLY A 251 3.47 1.59 24.57
C GLY A 251 4.97 1.47 24.33
N ILE A 252 5.50 0.24 24.24
CA ILE A 252 6.91 -0.02 23.91
C ILE A 252 7.24 0.53 22.52
N TYR A 253 6.43 0.25 21.51
CA TYR A 253 6.63 0.80 20.16
C TYR A 253 6.64 2.33 20.15
N TYR A 254 5.71 2.96 20.88
CA TYR A 254 5.68 4.41 21.01
C TYR A 254 6.97 4.96 21.61
N LEU A 255 7.50 4.34 22.68
CA LEU A 255 8.74 4.77 23.32
C LEU A 255 9.98 4.57 22.43
N LEU A 256 10.03 3.48 21.66
CA LEU A 256 11.18 3.14 20.80
C LEU A 256 11.20 3.93 19.48
N VAL A 257 10.03 4.11 18.85
CA VAL A 257 9.92 4.63 17.47
C VAL A 257 8.92 5.78 17.40
N GLY A 258 7.70 5.59 17.92
CA GLY A 258 6.59 6.53 17.70
C GLY A 258 6.87 7.96 18.20
N LYS A 259 7.50 8.11 19.36
CA LYS A 259 7.88 9.41 19.92
C LYS A 259 8.86 10.16 19.01
N ASN A 260 9.87 9.46 18.50
CA ASN A 260 10.88 10.05 17.63
C ASN A 260 10.30 10.39 16.25
N LEU A 261 9.40 9.55 15.73
CA LEU A 261 8.69 9.79 14.47
C LEU A 261 7.84 11.07 14.54
N LEU A 262 7.11 11.27 15.64
CA LEU A 262 6.29 12.48 15.84
C LEU A 262 7.12 13.74 16.11
N ALA A 263 8.31 13.59 16.71
CA ALA A 263 9.22 14.69 16.95
C ALA A 263 10.03 15.10 15.70
N ASN A 264 10.14 14.22 14.71
CA ASN A 264 10.87 14.49 13.48
C ASN A 264 10.01 15.34 12.51
N PRO A 265 10.41 16.58 12.19
CA PRO A 265 9.59 17.48 11.37
C PRO A 265 9.37 16.97 9.93
N VAL A 266 10.22 16.08 9.43
CA VAL A 266 10.08 15.48 8.10
C VAL A 266 9.00 14.41 8.09
N PHE A 267 9.06 13.52 9.07
CA PHE A 267 8.25 12.32 9.09
C PHE A 267 6.98 12.45 9.94
N ALA A 268 6.86 13.51 10.75
CA ALA A 268 5.64 13.80 11.49
C ALA A 268 4.42 13.95 10.57
N GLY A 269 4.62 14.46 9.36
CA GLY A 269 3.59 14.57 8.32
C GLY A 269 2.96 13.22 7.94
N LEU A 270 3.72 12.11 8.04
CA LEU A 270 3.23 10.76 7.79
C LEU A 270 2.13 10.34 8.77
N VAL A 271 2.12 10.92 9.97
CA VAL A 271 1.17 10.57 11.04
C VAL A 271 0.08 11.62 11.18
N VAL A 272 0.43 12.90 11.08
CA VAL A 272 -0.46 14.02 11.46
C VAL A 272 -1.20 14.61 10.25
N SER A 273 -0.63 14.52 9.04
CA SER A 273 -1.13 15.26 7.86
C SER A 273 -1.94 14.39 6.88
N GLN A 274 -2.11 13.09 7.16
CA GLN A 274 -2.87 12.19 6.30
C GLN A 274 -4.32 12.07 6.79
N ILE A 275 -5.19 13.02 6.46
CA ILE A 275 -6.64 12.78 6.61
C ILE A 275 -7.05 11.83 5.50
N GLN A 276 -7.23 10.56 5.84
CA GLN A 276 -7.62 9.52 4.91
C GLN A 276 -9.08 9.15 5.13
N SER A 277 -10.00 9.81 4.42
CA SER A 277 -11.44 9.59 4.57
C SER A 277 -11.86 8.17 4.21
N SER A 278 -12.82 7.64 4.97
CA SER A 278 -13.50 6.40 4.61
C SER A 278 -14.38 6.57 3.37
N PRO A 279 -14.58 5.48 2.59
CA PRO A 279 -15.50 5.53 1.47
C PRO A 279 -16.93 5.78 1.98
N PRO A 280 -17.80 6.42 1.18
CA PRO A 280 -19.21 6.58 1.55
C PRO A 280 -19.83 5.23 1.90
N ILE A 281 -20.73 5.20 2.89
CA ILE A 281 -21.29 3.95 3.45
C ILE A 281 -21.87 3.03 2.36
N PHE A 282 -22.58 3.60 1.39
CA PHE A 282 -23.14 2.84 0.28
C PHE A 282 -22.06 2.24 -0.64
N HIS A 283 -20.91 2.90 -0.80
CA HIS A 283 -19.79 2.37 -1.57
C HIS A 283 -19.16 1.16 -0.88
N SER A 284 -19.08 1.17 0.46
CA SER A 284 -18.66 0.00 1.25
C SER A 284 -19.64 -1.16 1.11
N ILE A 285 -20.94 -0.90 1.24
CA ILE A 285 -22.00 -1.91 1.13
C ILE A 285 -21.93 -2.63 -0.22
N LEU A 286 -21.86 -1.86 -1.32
CA LEU A 286 -21.72 -2.42 -2.66
C LEU A 286 -20.33 -3.03 -2.91
N GLY A 287 -19.29 -2.53 -2.23
CA GLY A 287 -17.93 -3.07 -2.25
C GLY A 287 -17.80 -4.46 -1.64
N TRP A 288 -18.72 -4.91 -0.78
CA TRP A 288 -18.78 -6.32 -0.36
C TRP A 288 -19.58 -7.21 -1.31
N GLY A 289 -20.38 -6.60 -2.18
CA GLY A 289 -21.16 -7.26 -3.21
C GLY A 289 -21.95 -8.46 -2.71
N LEU A 290 -21.80 -9.62 -3.36
CA LEU A 290 -22.51 -10.86 -3.01
C LEU A 290 -22.13 -11.43 -1.64
N LEU A 291 -20.98 -11.04 -1.07
CA LEU A 291 -20.58 -11.53 0.25
C LEU A 291 -21.40 -10.92 1.36
N LEU A 292 -21.88 -9.67 1.21
CA LEU A 292 -22.70 -9.02 2.23
C LEU A 292 -24.03 -9.74 2.50
N PRO A 293 -24.90 -10.04 1.51
CA PRO A 293 -26.14 -10.76 1.79
C PRO A 293 -25.88 -12.15 2.36
N LEU A 294 -24.82 -12.86 1.92
CA LEU A 294 -24.42 -14.13 2.51
C LEU A 294 -24.00 -13.96 3.98
N LEU A 295 -23.17 -12.98 4.30
CA LEU A 295 -22.80 -12.64 5.67
C LEU A 295 -24.03 -12.35 6.52
N LEU A 296 -24.97 -11.54 6.03
CA LEU A 296 -26.17 -11.18 6.78
C LEU A 296 -27.00 -12.41 7.12
N THR A 297 -27.01 -13.46 6.28
CA THR A 297 -27.72 -14.71 6.60
C THR A 297 -27.21 -15.41 7.86
N THR A 298 -25.97 -15.13 8.27
CA THR A 298 -25.41 -15.66 9.52
C THR A 298 -26.04 -15.02 10.77
N LEU A 299 -26.63 -13.82 10.66
CA LEU A 299 -27.34 -13.13 11.75
C LEU A 299 -28.62 -13.85 12.16
N TRP A 300 -29.31 -14.51 11.23
CA TRP A 300 -30.56 -15.23 11.52
C TRP A 300 -30.35 -16.68 11.96
N GLN A 301 -29.10 -17.12 12.16
CA GLN A 301 -28.83 -18.44 12.71
C GLN A 301 -29.22 -18.51 14.19
N LYS A 302 -30.13 -19.45 14.52
CA LYS A 302 -30.68 -19.65 15.88
C LYS A 302 -29.62 -19.98 16.93
N LYS A 303 -28.59 -20.75 16.57
CA LYS A 303 -27.45 -21.06 17.43
C LYS A 303 -26.17 -20.56 16.78
N LYS A 304 -25.56 -19.53 17.35
CA LYS A 304 -24.25 -19.02 16.93
C LYS A 304 -23.19 -19.59 17.88
N ASN A 305 -22.14 -20.19 17.34
CA ASN A 305 -20.99 -20.59 18.12
C ASN A 305 -20.04 -19.39 18.33
N ASN A 306 -19.03 -19.56 19.19
CA ASN A 306 -18.04 -18.51 19.50
C ASN A 306 -17.38 -17.95 18.24
N LEU A 307 -17.18 -18.81 17.22
CA LEU A 307 -16.57 -18.43 15.95
C LEU A 307 -17.41 -17.41 15.18
N ILE A 308 -18.69 -17.70 14.97
CA ILE A 308 -19.58 -16.78 14.24
C ILE A 308 -19.67 -15.45 15.00
N ILE A 309 -19.74 -15.49 16.32
CA ILE A 309 -19.83 -14.29 17.14
C ILE A 309 -18.54 -13.46 17.07
N PHE A 310 -17.38 -14.12 17.07
CA PHE A 310 -16.10 -13.44 16.88
C PHE A 310 -15.99 -12.78 15.52
N LEU A 311 -16.33 -13.49 14.43
CA LEU A 311 -16.27 -12.92 13.08
C LEU A 311 -17.28 -11.77 12.88
N LEU A 312 -18.48 -11.88 13.46
CA LEU A 312 -19.46 -10.78 13.44
C LEU A 312 -18.97 -9.60 14.27
N GLY A 313 -18.44 -9.86 15.48
CA GLY A 313 -17.86 -8.84 16.34
C GLY A 313 -16.71 -8.13 15.65
N TRP A 314 -15.81 -8.87 14.98
CA TRP A 314 -14.76 -8.32 14.14
C TRP A 314 -15.36 -7.45 13.03
N PHE A 315 -16.25 -7.98 12.19
CA PHE A 315 -16.84 -7.22 11.09
C PHE A 315 -17.49 -5.90 11.55
N PHE A 316 -18.42 -5.94 12.51
CA PHE A 316 -19.17 -4.74 12.90
C PHE A 316 -18.31 -3.73 13.66
N SER A 317 -17.46 -4.19 14.58
CA SER A 317 -16.62 -3.26 15.35
C SER A 317 -15.55 -2.60 14.47
N HIS A 318 -14.98 -3.35 13.54
CA HIS A 318 -13.97 -2.87 12.61
C HIS A 318 -14.58 -1.99 11.52
N TRP A 319 -15.77 -2.33 11.01
CA TRP A 319 -16.50 -1.44 10.11
C TRP A 319 -16.89 -0.13 10.79
N ALA A 320 -17.43 -0.18 12.01
CA ALA A 320 -17.74 1.03 12.78
C ALA A 320 -16.49 1.88 13.04
N ALA A 321 -15.35 1.24 13.35
CA ALA A 321 -14.07 1.91 13.53
C ALA A 321 -13.64 2.73 12.31
N THR A 322 -13.94 2.27 11.09
CA THR A 322 -13.59 3.00 9.86
C THR A 322 -14.28 4.35 9.74
N TYR A 323 -15.37 4.61 10.47
CA TYR A 323 -16.10 5.88 10.46
C TYR A 323 -15.89 6.72 11.71
N LEU A 324 -15.00 6.32 12.62
CA LEU A 324 -14.62 7.17 13.75
C LEU A 324 -13.85 8.40 13.24
N PRO A 325 -13.98 9.57 13.86
CA PRO A 325 -13.33 10.81 13.43
C PRO A 325 -11.82 10.81 13.75
N LEU A 326 -11.10 9.82 13.23
CA LEU A 326 -9.66 9.64 13.33
C LEU A 326 -9.03 10.02 11.99
N GLY A 327 -7.83 10.59 11.99
CA GLY A 327 -7.14 10.98 10.73
C GLY A 327 -6.94 9.82 9.75
N PHE A 328 -6.85 8.58 10.23
CA PHE A 328 -6.50 7.39 9.46
C PHE A 328 -7.69 6.43 9.18
N GLN A 329 -8.91 6.97 9.04
CA GLN A 329 -10.14 6.19 8.79
C GLN A 329 -10.02 5.12 7.71
N ARG A 330 -9.53 5.48 6.51
CA ARG A 330 -9.29 4.56 5.38
C ARG A 330 -8.43 3.38 5.78
N SER A 331 -7.35 3.64 6.50
CA SER A 331 -6.39 2.62 6.91
C SER A 331 -7.00 1.60 7.86
N LEU A 332 -8.06 1.96 8.60
CA LEU A 332 -8.83 1.06 9.44
C LEU A 332 -9.72 0.10 8.64
N ALA A 333 -9.80 0.16 7.31
CA ALA A 333 -10.51 -0.86 6.52
C ALA A 333 -9.68 -2.14 6.32
N ARG A 334 -8.36 -2.09 6.63
CA ARG A 334 -7.41 -3.14 6.32
C ARG A 334 -7.70 -4.43 7.09
N GLY A 335 -7.95 -5.50 6.35
CA GLY A 335 -8.30 -6.80 6.91
C GLY A 335 -9.81 -6.98 7.18
N LEU A 336 -10.65 -5.97 6.92
CA LEU A 336 -12.11 -6.08 7.05
C LEU A 336 -12.73 -7.05 6.03
N TRP A 337 -12.07 -7.26 4.88
CA TRP A 337 -12.43 -8.29 3.90
C TRP A 337 -12.48 -9.71 4.48
N VAL A 338 -11.65 -9.98 5.49
CA VAL A 338 -11.42 -11.33 6.02
C VAL A 338 -12.66 -11.91 6.72
N PRO A 339 -13.25 -11.24 7.74
CA PRO A 339 -14.48 -11.73 8.35
C PRO A 339 -15.65 -11.79 7.36
N VAL A 340 -15.70 -10.89 6.36
CA VAL A 340 -16.73 -10.89 5.31
C VAL A 340 -16.68 -12.18 4.49
N ALA A 341 -15.52 -12.53 3.96
CA ALA A 341 -15.34 -13.75 3.17
C ALA A 341 -15.62 -15.03 3.99
N LEU A 342 -15.14 -15.10 5.24
CA LEU A 342 -15.36 -16.25 6.11
C LEU A 342 -16.83 -16.46 6.46
N LEU A 343 -17.55 -15.39 6.84
CA LEU A 343 -18.98 -15.45 7.16
C LEU A 343 -19.82 -15.80 5.93
N ALA A 344 -19.50 -15.23 4.78
CA ALA A 344 -20.19 -15.53 3.53
C ALA A 344 -20.07 -17.01 3.14
N VAL A 345 -18.86 -17.58 3.26
CA VAL A 345 -18.63 -19.01 2.96
C VAL A 345 -19.32 -19.94 3.94
N LEU A 346 -19.38 -19.58 5.23
CA LEU A 346 -20.13 -20.35 6.24
C LEU A 346 -21.64 -20.38 5.95
N ALA A 347 -22.18 -19.32 5.35
CA ALA A 347 -23.58 -19.22 4.97
C ALA A 347 -23.92 -19.98 3.69
N LEU A 348 -22.98 -20.07 2.74
CA LEU A 348 -23.22 -20.52 1.37
C LEU A 348 -23.94 -21.89 1.27
N PRO A 349 -23.59 -22.95 2.04
CA PRO A 349 -24.29 -24.23 1.92
C PRO A 349 -25.78 -24.16 2.21
N LYS A 350 -26.19 -23.37 3.21
CA LYS A 350 -27.60 -23.20 3.58
C LYS A 350 -28.36 -22.40 2.53
N VAL A 351 -27.72 -21.36 2.00
CA VAL A 351 -28.30 -20.50 0.95
C VAL A 351 -28.44 -21.29 -0.36
N ALA A 352 -27.41 -22.02 -0.77
CA ALA A 352 -27.44 -22.87 -1.95
C ALA A 352 -28.56 -23.92 -1.87
N ALA A 353 -28.69 -24.60 -0.74
CA ALA A 353 -29.78 -25.55 -0.51
C ALA A 353 -31.17 -24.90 -0.61
N LYS A 354 -31.35 -23.71 -0.02
CA LYS A 354 -32.62 -22.95 -0.08
C LYS A 354 -32.96 -22.53 -1.52
N LEU A 355 -31.95 -22.17 -2.32
CA LEU A 355 -32.09 -21.82 -3.73
C LEU A 355 -32.11 -23.04 -4.67
N LYS A 356 -32.04 -24.26 -4.14
CA LYS A 356 -31.94 -25.51 -4.90
C LYS A 356 -30.76 -25.53 -5.90
N LEU A 357 -29.66 -24.86 -5.54
CA LEU A 357 -28.41 -24.83 -6.32
C LEU A 357 -27.41 -25.86 -5.78
N ASP A 358 -26.69 -26.54 -6.68
CA ASP A 358 -25.52 -27.31 -6.30
C ASP A 358 -24.45 -26.40 -5.67
N PHE A 359 -23.80 -26.89 -4.61
CA PHE A 359 -22.79 -26.11 -3.90
C PHE A 359 -21.61 -25.70 -4.80
N ARG A 360 -21.17 -26.57 -5.72
CA ARG A 360 -20.05 -26.26 -6.62
C ARG A 360 -20.45 -25.15 -7.58
N LEU A 361 -21.66 -25.20 -8.13
CA LEU A 361 -22.18 -24.14 -8.98
C LEU A 361 -22.26 -22.81 -8.23
N ALA A 362 -22.82 -22.81 -7.01
CA ALA A 362 -22.91 -21.60 -6.19
C ALA A 362 -21.52 -21.03 -5.84
N ALA A 363 -20.54 -21.91 -5.55
CA ALA A 363 -19.16 -21.52 -5.27
C ALA A 363 -18.46 -20.92 -6.51
N VAL A 364 -18.67 -21.50 -7.70
CA VAL A 364 -18.12 -20.99 -8.96
C VAL A 364 -18.71 -19.63 -9.29
N ILE A 365 -20.04 -19.47 -9.19
CA ILE A 365 -20.72 -18.17 -9.40
C ILE A 365 -20.14 -17.12 -8.45
N LEU A 366 -19.96 -17.46 -7.17
CA LEU A 366 -19.42 -16.54 -6.18
C LEU A 366 -17.98 -16.14 -6.51
N ILE A 367 -17.12 -17.09 -6.89
CA ILE A 367 -15.74 -16.81 -7.30
C ILE A 367 -15.71 -15.93 -8.55
N LEU A 368 -16.50 -16.25 -9.58
CA LEU A 368 -16.51 -15.50 -10.83
C LEU A 368 -16.96 -14.06 -10.59
N ILE A 369 -18.11 -13.86 -9.94
CA ILE A 369 -18.66 -12.51 -9.74
C ILE A 369 -17.78 -11.69 -8.80
N SER A 370 -17.33 -12.26 -7.68
CA SER A 370 -16.42 -11.54 -6.78
C SER A 370 -15.03 -11.32 -7.40
N GLY A 371 -14.58 -12.18 -8.31
CA GLY A 371 -13.28 -12.03 -8.98
C GLY A 371 -13.23 -10.90 -10.02
N LEU A 372 -14.38 -10.40 -10.49
CA LEU A 372 -14.45 -9.41 -11.56
C LEU A 372 -13.78 -8.08 -11.20
N SER A 373 -13.80 -7.64 -9.94
CA SER A 373 -13.11 -6.41 -9.53
C SER A 373 -11.59 -6.55 -9.69
N SER A 374 -11.00 -7.66 -9.26
CA SER A 374 -9.57 -7.93 -9.44
C SER A 374 -9.18 -8.05 -10.91
N PHE A 375 -10.04 -8.68 -11.73
CA PHE A 375 -9.83 -8.76 -13.18
C PHE A 375 -9.91 -7.38 -13.84
N LEU A 376 -10.90 -6.56 -13.50
CA LEU A 376 -11.05 -5.20 -14.01
C LEU A 376 -9.83 -4.33 -13.66
N MET A 377 -9.33 -4.40 -12.43
CA MET A 377 -8.11 -3.68 -12.02
C MET A 377 -6.89 -4.10 -12.87
N ALA A 378 -6.76 -5.41 -13.16
CA ALA A 378 -5.68 -5.92 -14.00
C ALA A 378 -5.84 -5.50 -15.48
N GLU A 379 -7.05 -5.66 -16.03
CA GLU A 379 -7.39 -5.26 -17.40
C GLU A 379 -7.09 -3.78 -17.62
N LYS A 380 -7.51 -2.91 -16.71
CA LYS A 380 -7.29 -1.48 -16.86
C LYS A 380 -5.83 -1.08 -16.88
N ARG A 381 -5.00 -1.70 -16.04
CA ARG A 381 -3.54 -1.50 -16.07
C ARG A 381 -2.94 -1.98 -17.40
N VAL A 382 -3.45 -3.07 -17.97
CA VAL A 382 -3.01 -3.56 -19.28
C VAL A 382 -3.45 -2.63 -20.42
N THR A 383 -4.67 -2.10 -20.37
CA THR A 383 -5.24 -1.24 -21.42
C THR A 383 -4.90 0.24 -21.29
N GLU A 384 -4.16 0.63 -20.24
CA GLU A 384 -3.80 2.03 -19.98
C GLU A 384 -3.09 2.67 -21.19
N SER A 385 -3.28 3.97 -21.41
CA SER A 385 -2.77 4.62 -22.62
C SER A 385 -1.24 4.59 -22.69
N ALA A 386 -0.70 4.39 -23.90
CA ALA A 386 0.72 4.58 -24.19
C ALA A 386 1.18 6.03 -23.94
N GLY A 387 0.26 6.99 -23.98
CA GLY A 387 0.53 8.39 -23.65
C GLY A 387 0.53 8.70 -22.15
N ASN A 388 0.33 7.71 -21.28
CA ASN A 388 0.33 7.93 -19.83
C ASN A 388 1.78 8.14 -19.33
N ARG A 389 2.08 9.41 -19.00
CA ARG A 389 3.42 9.86 -18.59
C ARG A 389 3.90 9.38 -17.22
N TRP A 390 3.03 8.74 -16.43
CA TRP A 390 3.42 8.04 -15.20
C TRP A 390 4.00 6.65 -15.48
N ILE A 391 3.72 6.09 -16.67
CA ILE A 391 4.18 4.76 -17.09
C ILE A 391 5.38 4.89 -18.03
N TYR A 392 5.26 5.80 -19.00
CA TYR A 392 6.28 6.03 -20.02
C TYR A 392 6.77 7.47 -19.94
N LEU A 393 8.05 7.65 -19.63
CA LEU A 393 8.75 8.91 -19.80
C LEU A 393 9.11 9.07 -21.28
N THR A 394 9.40 10.30 -21.70
CA THR A 394 9.99 10.50 -23.02
C THR A 394 11.43 10.01 -23.02
N GLN A 395 11.93 9.60 -24.19
CA GLN A 395 13.34 9.21 -24.33
C GLN A 395 14.28 10.33 -23.84
N ALA A 396 13.92 11.59 -24.12
CA ALA A 396 14.69 12.76 -23.70
C ALA A 396 14.71 12.95 -22.17
N GLU A 397 13.61 12.68 -21.46
CA GLU A 397 13.56 12.64 -20.00
C GLU A 397 14.47 11.52 -19.45
N GLY A 398 14.41 10.32 -20.03
CA GLY A 398 15.27 9.20 -19.62
C GLY A 398 16.77 9.49 -19.80
N GLU A 399 17.15 10.17 -20.88
CA GLU A 399 18.54 10.61 -21.11
C GLU A 399 19.01 11.64 -20.08
N ALA A 400 18.17 12.61 -19.72
CA ALA A 400 18.48 13.59 -18.70
C ALA A 400 18.62 12.94 -17.31
N ILE A 401 17.77 11.96 -16.98
CA ILE A 401 17.88 11.16 -15.76
C ILE A 401 19.23 10.41 -15.75
N ASN A 402 19.59 9.75 -16.86
CA ASN A 402 20.89 9.07 -16.97
C ASN A 402 22.08 10.03 -16.86
N TYR A 403 21.95 11.26 -17.38
CA TYR A 403 22.97 12.29 -17.22
C TYR A 403 23.20 12.62 -15.74
N LEU A 404 22.12 12.80 -14.96
CA LEU A 404 22.20 13.03 -13.51
C LEU A 404 22.82 11.85 -12.74
N VAL A 405 22.56 10.62 -13.16
CA VAL A 405 23.20 9.41 -12.57
C VAL A 405 24.71 9.42 -12.81
N GLN A 406 25.17 9.92 -13.96
CA GLN A 406 26.59 9.88 -14.34
C GLN A 406 27.40 11.08 -13.84
N HIS A 407 26.76 12.26 -13.68
CA HIS A 407 27.46 13.52 -13.42
C HIS A 407 27.03 14.23 -12.13
N GLY A 408 25.88 13.87 -11.56
CA GLY A 408 25.43 14.44 -10.29
C GLY A 408 26.11 13.74 -9.11
N THR A 409 26.32 14.47 -8.03
CA THR A 409 26.76 13.87 -6.76
C THR A 409 25.54 13.29 -6.04
N ASP A 410 25.73 12.22 -5.27
CA ASP A 410 24.68 11.68 -4.42
C ASP A 410 24.04 12.78 -3.55
N GLU A 411 22.72 12.74 -3.42
CA GLU A 411 21.93 13.58 -2.51
C GLU A 411 21.89 15.08 -2.83
N GLU A 412 22.43 15.51 -3.97
CA GLU A 412 22.22 16.85 -4.48
C GLU A 412 20.73 17.12 -4.74
N GLY A 413 20.30 18.35 -4.45
CA GLY A 413 18.90 18.74 -4.66
C GLY A 413 18.60 19.04 -6.13
N VAL A 414 17.47 18.51 -6.62
CA VAL A 414 16.93 18.81 -7.95
C VAL A 414 15.59 19.53 -7.80
N LEU A 415 15.45 20.67 -8.47
CA LEU A 415 14.17 21.34 -8.67
C LEU A 415 13.52 20.81 -9.95
N ALA A 416 12.31 20.26 -9.85
CA ALA A 416 11.54 19.77 -10.99
C ALA A 416 10.03 19.90 -10.71
N SER A 417 9.21 19.72 -11.74
CA SER A 417 7.75 19.58 -11.61
C SER A 417 7.38 18.33 -10.82
N TYR A 418 6.17 18.29 -10.26
CA TYR A 418 5.73 17.23 -9.35
C TYR A 418 5.96 15.80 -9.87
N ARG A 419 5.60 15.51 -11.13
CA ARG A 419 5.75 14.15 -11.69
C ARG A 419 7.21 13.76 -11.85
N ILE A 420 8.03 14.64 -12.44
CA ILE A 420 9.46 14.37 -12.64
C ILE A 420 10.19 14.29 -11.29
N ALA A 421 9.91 15.21 -10.38
CA ALA A 421 10.46 15.17 -9.02
C ALA A 421 10.01 13.91 -8.26
N ASN A 422 8.81 13.39 -8.51
CA ASN A 422 8.39 12.13 -7.93
C ASN A 422 9.23 10.93 -8.43
N ILE A 423 9.60 10.94 -9.72
CA ILE A 423 10.32 9.86 -10.40
C ILE A 423 11.84 9.91 -10.14
N LEU A 424 12.43 11.10 -10.06
CA LEU A 424 13.89 11.28 -9.98
C LEU A 424 14.56 10.45 -8.87
N PRO A 425 14.10 10.45 -7.61
CA PRO A 425 14.71 9.63 -6.56
C PRO A 425 14.61 8.11 -6.79
N ALA A 426 13.65 7.64 -7.60
CA ALA A 426 13.49 6.20 -7.87
C ALA A 426 14.61 5.65 -8.76
N HIS A 427 15.16 6.50 -9.63
CA HIS A 427 16.14 6.15 -10.67
C HIS A 427 17.51 6.81 -10.49
N THR A 428 17.60 7.79 -9.60
CA THR A 428 18.83 8.49 -9.24
C THR A 428 19.02 8.41 -7.74
N SER A 429 20.15 8.96 -7.30
CA SER A 429 20.49 9.16 -5.90
C SER A 429 20.13 10.54 -5.36
N GLN A 430 19.40 11.34 -6.15
CA GLN A 430 19.17 12.75 -5.90
C GLN A 430 18.00 13.01 -4.96
N ARG A 431 18.07 14.16 -4.27
CA ARG A 431 16.97 14.69 -3.48
C ARG A 431 16.11 15.62 -4.32
N VAL A 432 14.86 15.79 -3.95
CA VAL A 432 13.94 16.72 -4.62
C VAL A 432 13.25 17.66 -3.65
N TRP A 433 13.02 18.90 -4.09
CA TRP A 433 12.39 19.93 -3.24
C TRP A 433 10.96 19.56 -2.84
N VAL A 434 10.22 18.96 -3.79
CA VAL A 434 8.89 18.41 -3.59
C VAL A 434 8.66 17.28 -4.58
N GLY A 435 8.19 16.13 -4.10
CA GLY A 435 7.78 15.02 -4.95
C GLY A 435 6.60 14.30 -4.32
N HIS A 436 6.80 13.13 -3.72
CA HIS A 436 5.71 12.42 -3.06
C HIS A 436 5.06 13.27 -1.94
N GLU A 437 3.75 13.54 -2.04
CA GLU A 437 3.06 14.55 -1.22
C GLU A 437 3.15 14.25 0.28
N PHE A 438 2.95 12.99 0.69
CA PHE A 438 3.01 12.61 2.10
C PHE A 438 4.43 12.57 2.67
N GLU A 439 5.45 12.57 1.81
CA GLU A 439 6.85 12.50 2.19
C GLU A 439 7.50 13.88 2.09
N THR A 440 6.84 14.85 1.46
CA THR A 440 7.35 16.21 1.35
C THR A 440 6.76 17.07 2.48
N PRO A 441 7.58 17.65 3.37
CA PRO A 441 7.09 18.58 4.38
C PRO A 441 6.47 19.83 3.75
N ASN A 442 5.24 20.17 4.15
CA ASN A 442 4.48 21.30 3.59
C ASN A 442 4.34 21.24 2.06
N ALA A 443 4.07 20.04 1.51
CA ALA A 443 4.02 19.78 0.07
C ALA A 443 3.22 20.82 -0.73
N GLN A 444 2.05 21.23 -0.25
CA GLN A 444 1.19 22.20 -0.95
C GLN A 444 1.86 23.58 -1.12
N GLU A 445 2.49 24.10 -0.07
CA GLU A 445 3.22 25.37 -0.13
C GLU A 445 4.43 25.25 -1.07
N ARG A 446 5.18 24.16 -0.97
CA ARG A 446 6.35 23.90 -1.82
C ARG A 446 5.97 23.78 -3.29
N LEU A 447 4.85 23.12 -3.60
CA LEU A 447 4.31 23.03 -4.96
C LEU A 447 3.93 24.39 -5.51
N ALA A 448 3.25 25.23 -4.73
CA ALA A 448 2.91 26.58 -5.15
C ALA A 448 4.16 27.41 -5.51
N LEU A 449 5.29 27.21 -4.81
CA LEU A 449 6.57 27.84 -5.16
C LEU A 449 7.17 27.29 -6.45
N VAL A 450 7.12 25.98 -6.68
CA VAL A 450 7.55 25.36 -7.95
C VAL A 450 6.74 25.91 -9.13
N GLU A 451 5.42 26.02 -8.98
CA GLU A 451 4.54 26.59 -10.00
C GLU A 451 4.87 28.06 -10.29
N ARG A 452 5.07 28.87 -9.24
CA ARG A 452 5.48 30.27 -9.40
C ARG A 452 6.83 30.41 -10.11
N PHE A 453 7.78 29.54 -9.80
CA PHE A 453 9.10 29.52 -10.42
C PHE A 453 9.00 29.20 -11.93
N TYR A 454 8.43 28.05 -12.29
CA TYR A 454 8.33 27.64 -13.70
C TYR A 454 7.34 28.48 -14.52
N ALA A 455 6.37 29.15 -13.89
CA ALA A 455 5.49 30.08 -14.55
C ALA A 455 6.12 31.47 -14.82
N ASN A 456 7.41 31.67 -14.50
CA ASN A 456 8.11 32.98 -14.57
C ASN A 456 7.41 34.06 -13.71
N LYS A 457 6.79 33.69 -12.58
CA LYS A 457 6.12 34.61 -11.64
C LYS A 457 6.99 35.00 -10.44
N MET A 458 8.23 34.53 -10.39
CA MET A 458 9.25 35.01 -9.44
C MET A 458 10.09 36.09 -10.12
N GLY A 459 10.33 37.20 -9.40
CA GLY A 459 11.21 38.26 -9.91
C GLY A 459 12.67 37.81 -9.95
N ALA A 460 13.49 38.41 -10.82
CA ALA A 460 14.92 38.08 -10.93
C ALA A 460 15.68 38.20 -9.58
N ALA A 461 15.26 39.12 -8.70
CA ALA A 461 15.81 39.28 -7.36
C ALA A 461 15.31 38.23 -6.33
N GLU A 462 14.16 37.59 -6.58
CA GLU A 462 13.58 36.56 -5.70
C GLU A 462 14.22 35.18 -5.96
N ILE A 463 14.54 34.88 -7.22
CA ILE A 463 15.03 33.57 -7.67
C ILE A 463 16.27 33.09 -6.88
N PRO A 464 17.34 33.89 -6.69
CA PRO A 464 18.51 33.42 -5.94
C PRO A 464 18.18 33.02 -4.49
N GLY A 465 17.30 33.79 -3.84
CA GLY A 465 16.84 33.51 -2.48
C GLY A 465 16.02 32.22 -2.41
N PHE A 466 15.16 31.99 -3.41
CA PHE A 466 14.38 30.77 -3.52
C PHE A 466 15.26 29.54 -3.77
N LEU A 467 16.16 29.56 -4.76
CA LEU A 467 17.03 28.43 -5.07
C LEU A 467 17.95 28.08 -3.89
N LYS A 468 18.47 29.10 -3.19
CA LYS A 468 19.24 28.91 -1.95
C LYS A 468 18.39 28.30 -0.84
N LYS A 469 17.16 28.78 -0.62
CA LYS A 469 16.22 28.20 0.36
C LYS A 469 15.86 26.75 0.00
N ALA A 470 15.67 26.47 -1.28
CA ALA A 470 15.33 25.15 -1.78
C ALA A 470 16.52 24.18 -1.74
N ASN A 471 17.75 24.65 -1.50
CA ASN A 471 18.96 23.83 -1.45
C ASN A 471 19.10 22.92 -2.68
N VAL A 472 18.92 23.49 -3.87
CA VAL A 472 18.98 22.75 -5.15
C VAL A 472 20.28 23.06 -5.88
N ARG A 473 20.94 22.00 -6.38
CA ARG A 473 22.09 22.08 -7.28
C ARG A 473 21.66 22.02 -8.74
N TRP A 474 20.54 21.35 -9.03
CA TRP A 474 20.07 21.13 -10.39
C TRP A 474 18.67 21.71 -10.60
N ILE A 475 18.42 22.25 -11.79
CA ILE A 475 17.08 22.62 -12.27
C ILE A 475 16.79 21.79 -13.50
N PHE A 476 15.73 20.99 -13.43
CA PHE A 476 15.23 20.18 -14.53
C PHE A 476 14.18 20.97 -15.30
N TYR A 477 14.38 21.20 -16.60
CA TYR A 477 13.43 21.91 -17.45
C TYR A 477 13.05 21.05 -18.66
N GLY A 478 11.96 20.29 -18.55
CA GLY A 478 11.47 19.38 -19.57
C GLY A 478 10.02 19.66 -19.98
N PRO A 479 9.35 18.67 -20.58
CA PRO A 479 7.99 18.86 -21.11
C PRO A 479 6.96 19.28 -20.05
N ASP A 480 7.05 18.76 -18.82
CA ASP A 480 6.11 19.13 -17.74
C ASP A 480 6.36 20.55 -17.27
N GLU A 481 7.62 20.94 -17.10
CA GLU A 481 7.97 22.30 -16.67
C GLU A 481 7.58 23.35 -17.72
N LYS A 482 7.66 23.00 -19.01
CA LYS A 482 7.19 23.85 -20.12
C LYS A 482 5.68 24.09 -20.12
N THR A 483 4.88 23.31 -19.39
CA THR A 483 3.43 23.55 -19.31
C THR A 483 3.05 24.77 -18.45
N TYR A 484 3.94 25.21 -17.56
CA TYR A 484 3.67 26.34 -16.66
C TYR A 484 3.77 27.71 -17.33
N SER A 485 4.50 27.84 -18.45
CA SER A 485 4.65 29.09 -19.19
C SER A 485 4.89 28.85 -20.68
N GLN A 486 4.32 29.70 -21.53
CA GLN A 486 4.62 29.72 -22.98
C GLN A 486 5.98 30.35 -23.30
N SER A 487 6.54 31.12 -22.35
CA SER A 487 7.87 31.71 -22.50
C SER A 487 8.94 30.76 -21.94
N PRO A 488 10.17 30.75 -22.50
CA PRO A 488 11.28 30.03 -21.91
C PRO A 488 11.50 30.41 -20.43
N LEU A 489 12.03 29.47 -19.65
CA LEU A 489 12.37 29.72 -18.26
C LEU A 489 13.41 30.85 -18.17
N ASN A 490 13.09 31.93 -17.45
CA ASN A 490 13.94 33.10 -17.33
C ASN A 490 14.84 32.99 -16.10
N LEU A 491 16.07 32.50 -16.29
CA LEU A 491 17.07 32.36 -15.24
C LEU A 491 18.16 33.44 -15.39
N PRO A 492 18.61 34.08 -14.30
CA PRO A 492 19.77 34.97 -14.36
C PRO A 492 21.01 34.19 -14.86
N PRO A 493 21.70 34.63 -15.92
CA PRO A 493 22.83 33.89 -16.51
C PRO A 493 23.98 33.62 -15.54
N ASP A 494 24.21 34.53 -14.59
CA ASP A 494 25.29 34.39 -13.60
C ASP A 494 24.94 33.40 -12.48
N LEU A 495 23.67 32.98 -12.37
CA LEU A 495 23.19 32.09 -11.32
C LEU A 495 23.25 30.61 -11.72
N VAL A 496 23.24 30.32 -13.02
CA VAL A 496 23.11 28.94 -13.51
C VAL A 496 24.02 28.66 -14.69
N ALA A 497 24.55 27.45 -14.76
CA ALA A 497 25.29 26.93 -15.90
C ALA A 497 24.47 25.87 -16.65
N LEU A 498 24.34 26.00 -17.97
CA LEU A 498 23.79 24.95 -18.81
C LEU A 498 24.74 23.75 -18.81
N ARG A 499 24.27 22.57 -18.39
CA ARG A 499 25.11 21.34 -18.34
C ARG A 499 24.67 20.25 -19.30
N PHE A 500 23.37 20.15 -19.56
CA PHE A 500 22.82 19.18 -20.48
C PHE A 500 21.65 19.78 -21.24
N GLN A 501 21.58 19.47 -22.53
CA GLN A 501 20.43 19.80 -23.36
C GLN A 501 20.25 18.74 -24.43
N ASN A 502 19.04 18.22 -24.55
CA ASN A 502 18.61 17.45 -25.70
C ASN A 502 17.32 18.06 -26.28
N GLY A 503 16.68 17.36 -27.22
CA GLY A 503 15.53 17.89 -27.97
C GLY A 503 14.37 18.39 -27.10
N GLU A 504 14.18 17.86 -25.89
CA GLU A 504 13.05 18.22 -25.03
C GLU A 504 13.43 18.71 -23.63
N VAL A 505 14.60 18.33 -23.10
CA VAL A 505 15.00 18.58 -21.71
C VAL A 505 16.29 19.39 -21.66
N THR A 506 16.31 20.33 -20.73
CA THR A 506 17.49 21.11 -20.35
C THR A 506 17.76 20.93 -18.87
N LEU A 507 19.02 20.64 -18.50
CA LEU A 507 19.48 20.66 -17.11
C LEU A 507 20.41 21.83 -16.89
N TYR A 508 20.08 22.64 -15.89
CA TYR A 508 20.92 23.70 -15.39
C TYR A 508 21.52 23.31 -14.05
N GLU A 509 22.78 23.66 -13.83
CA GLU A 509 23.44 23.59 -12.53
C GLU A 509 23.42 24.97 -11.87
N VAL A 510 23.03 25.07 -10.61
CA VAL A 510 23.02 26.31 -9.83
C VAL A 510 24.42 26.56 -9.28
N ASN A 511 24.97 27.75 -9.53
CA ASN A 511 26.35 28.15 -9.20
C ASN A 511 26.61 28.24 -7.69
#